data_AF-A0A973EXY1-F1
#
_entry.id   AF-A0A973EXY1-F1
#
_cell.length_a   1.000
_cell.length_b   1.000
_cell.length_c   1.000
_cell.angle_alpha   90.00
_cell.angle_beta   90.00
_cell.angle_gamma   90.00
#
_symmetry.space_group_name_H-M   'P 1'
#
loop_
_entity.id
_entity.type
_entity.pdbx_description
1 polymer ?
#
loop_
_entity_poly.entity_id
_entity_poly.type
_entity_poly.pdbx_seq_one_letter_code
_entity_poly.pdbx_strand_id
1 'polypeptide(L)'
;FNKPSPSNRCGNYIKAAAKYYQSAILLGMDIGGNSRIAKHFNQLVDECSFVFSVETHEWINHPKETLADGAWSEEKSNVYTTIKCYVPWKEFLVTGTQKVRGEGVSSINYENHWVGDEKEDHQSIKGNWNVEKIEGAVQQYVDDRGEQTMLANISIYWKKNVTTRIWGKNPQGTFDESGTDTRSFMEHKSYPLENGYSERIGNESAGLSLRVFILKAPGDQRDNPNDCF
;
A
#
# COMPACT_ATOMS: atom_id res chain seq x y z
N PHE A 1 -7.09 20.48 36.46
CA PHE A 1 -6.59 19.10 36.27
C PHE A 1 -5.69 19.05 35.03
N ASN A 2 -4.45 19.55 35.15
CA ASN A 2 -3.43 19.40 34.12
C ASN A 2 -2.47 18.29 34.57
N LYS A 3 -2.94 17.04 34.59
CA LYS A 3 -1.99 15.91 34.61
C LYS A 3 -1.35 15.87 33.21
N PRO A 4 -0.01 15.77 33.12
CA PRO A 4 0.64 15.59 31.84
C PRO A 4 0.07 14.35 31.15
N SER A 5 -0.07 14.40 29.82
CA SER A 5 -0.52 13.22 29.10
C SER A 5 0.48 12.09 29.26
N PRO A 6 0.02 10.83 29.35
CA PRO A 6 0.92 9.69 29.48
C PRO A 6 1.91 9.65 28.34
N SER A 7 3.12 9.19 28.65
CA SER A 7 4.21 9.07 27.68
C SER A 7 3.91 8.00 26.61
N ASN A 8 3.20 6.92 26.98
CA ASN A 8 2.73 5.90 26.05
C ASN A 8 1.19 5.82 26.00
N ARG A 9 0.58 6.63 25.13
CA ARG A 9 -0.89 6.63 24.93
C ARG A 9 -1.42 5.38 24.24
N CYS A 10 -0.57 4.67 23.49
CA CYS A 10 -0.98 3.55 22.62
C CYS A 10 -0.69 2.15 23.17
N GLY A 11 -0.05 2.06 24.33
CA GLY A 11 0.11 0.85 25.11
C GLY A 11 -1.07 0.59 26.05
N ASN A 12 -0.81 0.52 27.37
CA ASN A 12 -1.85 0.22 28.35
C ASN A 12 -2.86 1.35 28.56
N TYR A 13 -2.51 2.59 28.23
CA TYR A 13 -3.40 3.75 28.38
C TYR A 13 -4.67 3.64 27.54
N ILE A 14 -4.55 3.33 26.24
CA ILE A 14 -5.72 3.15 25.38
C ILE A 14 -6.56 1.93 25.79
N LYS A 15 -5.95 0.88 26.34
CA LYS A 15 -6.69 -0.26 26.93
C LYS A 15 -7.52 0.18 28.13
N ALA A 16 -6.95 1.01 29.01
CA ALA A 16 -7.67 1.57 30.14
C ALA A 16 -8.81 2.50 29.67
N ALA A 17 -8.53 3.38 28.70
CA ALA A 17 -9.54 4.25 28.09
C ALA A 17 -10.70 3.46 27.48
N ALA A 18 -10.43 2.32 26.84
CA ALA A 18 -11.45 1.42 26.32
C ALA A 18 -12.33 0.82 27.43
N LYS A 19 -11.73 0.37 28.55
CA LYS A 19 -12.47 -0.13 29.72
C LYS A 19 -13.37 0.96 30.31
N TYR A 20 -12.87 2.18 30.47
CA TYR A 20 -13.67 3.31 30.96
C TYR A 20 -14.81 3.66 30.01
N TYR A 21 -14.55 3.64 28.69
CA TYR A 21 -15.59 3.83 27.69
C TYR A 21 -16.67 2.75 27.80
N GLN A 22 -16.29 1.48 27.95
CA GLN A 22 -17.24 0.37 28.15
C GLN A 22 -18.04 0.49 29.46
N SER A 23 -17.40 0.87 30.56
CA SER A 23 -18.12 1.13 31.82
C SER A 23 -19.09 2.31 31.69
N ALA A 24 -18.74 3.37 30.96
CA ALA A 24 -19.64 4.49 30.69
C ALA A 24 -20.89 4.06 29.90
N ILE A 25 -20.74 3.13 28.93
CA ILE A 25 -21.87 2.52 28.22
C ILE A 25 -22.79 1.78 29.21
N LEU A 26 -22.21 0.92 30.06
CA LEU A 26 -22.98 0.13 31.03
C LEU A 26 -23.73 1.01 32.05
N LEU A 27 -23.19 2.18 32.35
CA LEU A 27 -23.80 3.16 33.25
C LEU A 27 -24.82 4.08 32.56
N GLY A 28 -25.13 3.85 31.28
CA GLY A 28 -26.12 4.62 30.53
C GLY A 28 -25.69 6.04 30.17
N MET A 29 -24.38 6.32 30.12
CA MET A 29 -23.86 7.63 29.73
C MET A 29 -24.01 7.86 28.22
N ASP A 30 -24.20 9.10 27.79
CA ASP A 30 -24.27 9.46 26.36
C ASP A 30 -22.95 9.08 25.65
N ILE A 31 -23.05 8.16 24.70
CA ILE A 31 -21.93 7.62 23.92
C ILE A 31 -22.03 7.99 22.43
N GLY A 32 -22.98 8.84 22.04
CA GLY A 32 -23.20 9.28 20.65
C GLY A 32 -22.09 10.18 20.09
N GLY A 33 -20.88 10.13 20.65
CA GLY A 33 -19.73 10.95 20.24
C GLY A 33 -19.68 12.34 20.89
N ASN A 34 -20.70 12.74 21.67
CA ASN A 34 -20.73 14.06 22.32
C ASN A 34 -20.14 14.08 23.73
N SER A 35 -20.11 12.96 24.45
CA SER A 35 -19.46 12.90 25.76
C SER A 35 -17.94 13.03 25.67
N ARG A 36 -17.36 13.64 26.71
CA ARG A 36 -15.90 13.81 26.82
C ARG A 36 -15.15 12.48 26.76
N ILE A 37 -15.73 11.42 27.33
CA ILE A 37 -15.17 10.07 27.32
C ILE A 37 -15.19 9.48 25.91
N ALA A 38 -16.29 9.63 25.17
CA ALA A 38 -16.38 9.16 23.79
C ALA A 38 -15.40 9.90 22.85
N LYS A 39 -15.32 11.24 22.96
CA LYS A 39 -14.38 12.05 22.16
C LYS A 39 -12.92 11.67 22.44
N HIS A 40 -12.56 11.58 23.73
CA HIS A 40 -11.21 11.21 24.15
C HIS A 40 -10.83 9.81 23.69
N PHE A 41 -11.75 8.83 23.82
CA PHE A 41 -11.48 7.47 23.36
C PHE A 41 -11.36 7.38 21.84
N ASN A 42 -12.24 8.03 21.08
CA ASN A 42 -12.14 8.04 19.61
C ASN A 42 -10.84 8.71 19.13
N GLN A 43 -10.45 9.82 19.75
CA GLN A 43 -9.16 10.46 19.49
C GLN A 43 -7.99 9.50 19.72
N LEU A 44 -7.99 8.74 20.84
CA LEU A 44 -6.96 7.75 21.12
C LEU A 44 -6.94 6.62 20.09
N VAL A 45 -8.09 6.16 19.62
CA VAL A 45 -8.18 5.10 18.60
C VAL A 45 -7.55 5.54 17.27
N ASP A 46 -7.76 6.79 16.89
CA ASP A 46 -7.11 7.38 15.70
C ASP A 46 -5.61 7.59 15.96
N GLU A 47 -5.25 8.11 17.13
CA GLU A 47 -3.86 8.30 17.60
C GLU A 47 -3.09 6.97 17.73
N CYS A 48 -3.76 5.81 17.81
CA CYS A 48 -3.10 4.52 18.05
C CYS A 48 -3.33 3.48 16.94
N SER A 49 -3.77 3.91 15.77
CA SER A 49 -3.78 3.09 14.55
C SER A 49 -2.39 2.52 14.21
N PHE A 50 -2.35 1.27 13.74
CA PHE A 50 -1.18 0.70 13.08
C PHE A 50 -1.15 1.19 11.64
N VAL A 51 -0.03 1.77 11.21
CA VAL A 51 0.12 2.36 9.88
C VAL A 51 1.38 1.82 9.25
N PHE A 52 1.23 1.28 8.05
CA PHE A 52 2.35 0.82 7.23
C PHE A 52 2.21 1.36 5.81
N SER A 53 3.34 1.51 5.13
CA SER A 53 3.39 1.85 3.72
C SER A 53 4.16 0.78 2.98
N VAL A 54 3.74 0.53 1.74
CA VAL A 54 4.42 -0.36 0.82
C VAL A 54 4.76 0.42 -0.43
N GLU A 55 5.99 0.31 -0.86
CA GLU A 55 6.49 0.84 -2.13
C GLU A 55 6.90 -0.33 -3.01
N THR A 56 6.42 -0.34 -4.26
CA THR A 56 6.91 -1.23 -5.29
C THR A 56 7.42 -0.46 -6.49
N HIS A 57 8.48 -0.98 -7.10
CA HIS A 57 9.02 -0.49 -8.36
C HIS A 57 9.32 -1.65 -9.28
N GLU A 58 8.70 -1.67 -10.45
CA GLU A 58 8.98 -2.61 -11.53
C GLU A 58 9.64 -1.85 -12.68
N TRP A 59 10.68 -2.44 -13.26
CA TRP A 59 11.40 -1.84 -14.38
C TRP A 59 11.69 -2.83 -15.50
N ILE A 60 11.70 -2.31 -16.71
CA ILE A 60 12.29 -2.90 -17.92
C ILE A 60 13.18 -1.83 -18.55
N ASN A 61 14.36 -2.20 -18.99
CA ASN A 61 15.37 -1.36 -19.59
C ASN A 61 16.21 -2.22 -20.55
N HIS A 62 15.55 -2.70 -21.60
CA HIS A 62 16.22 -3.33 -22.73
C HIS A 62 16.73 -2.21 -23.65
N PRO A 63 18.05 -2.00 -23.72
CA PRO A 63 18.61 -0.97 -24.58
C PRO A 63 18.34 -1.31 -26.04
N LYS A 64 18.62 -0.35 -26.92
CA LYS A 64 18.55 -0.59 -28.36
C LYS A 64 19.51 -1.71 -28.77
N GLU A 65 18.95 -2.79 -29.31
CA GLU A 65 19.71 -3.92 -29.83
C GLU A 65 19.43 -4.09 -31.33
N THR A 66 20.48 -4.34 -32.12
CA THR A 66 20.37 -4.60 -33.56
C THR A 66 20.48 -6.10 -33.81
N LEU A 67 19.53 -6.62 -34.56
CA LEU A 67 19.42 -8.02 -34.96
C LEU A 67 20.25 -8.29 -36.22
N ALA A 68 20.48 -9.57 -36.53
CA ALA A 68 21.32 -9.98 -37.66
C ALA A 68 20.76 -9.56 -39.03
N ASP A 69 19.45 -9.30 -39.12
CA ASP A 69 18.75 -8.80 -40.30
C ASP A 69 18.76 -7.26 -40.40
N GLY A 70 19.43 -6.55 -39.48
CA GLY A 70 19.48 -5.09 -39.45
C GLY A 70 18.30 -4.43 -38.73
N ALA A 71 17.29 -5.21 -38.33
CA ALA A 71 16.20 -4.71 -37.49
C ALA A 71 16.72 -4.32 -36.10
N TRP A 72 15.99 -3.48 -35.39
CA TRP A 72 16.32 -3.15 -34.01
C TRP A 72 15.10 -3.03 -33.11
N SER A 73 15.31 -3.27 -31.82
CA SER A 73 14.30 -3.12 -30.77
C SER A 73 14.84 -2.39 -29.55
N GLU A 74 13.98 -1.64 -28.88
CA GLU A 74 14.26 -0.97 -27.60
C GLU A 74 12.98 -1.02 -26.76
N GLU A 75 13.10 -1.39 -25.47
CA GLU A 75 11.96 -1.47 -24.57
C GLU A 75 12.32 -0.91 -23.19
N LYS A 76 11.49 0.02 -22.70
CA LYS A 76 11.62 0.65 -21.40
C LYS A 76 10.28 0.67 -20.69
N SER A 77 10.28 0.28 -19.41
CA SER A 77 9.12 0.35 -18.53
C SER A 77 9.54 0.81 -17.16
N ASN A 78 8.73 1.66 -16.55
CA ASN A 78 8.83 2.01 -15.15
C ASN A 78 7.43 2.07 -14.56
N VAL A 79 7.16 1.16 -13.62
CA VAL A 79 5.94 1.16 -12.82
C VAL A 79 6.30 1.42 -11.37
N TYR A 80 5.78 2.49 -10.80
CA TYR A 80 5.99 2.82 -9.38
C TYR A 80 4.66 2.84 -8.66
N THR A 81 4.55 2.07 -7.59
CA THR A 81 3.35 2.00 -6.75
C THR A 81 3.69 2.35 -5.31
N THR A 82 2.86 3.19 -4.70
CA THR A 82 2.90 3.46 -3.27
C THR A 82 1.51 3.27 -2.70
N ILE A 83 1.40 2.43 -1.69
CA ILE A 83 0.19 2.29 -0.88
C ILE A 83 0.50 2.62 0.58
N LYS A 84 -0.49 3.18 1.25
CA LYS A 84 -0.44 3.46 2.68
C LYS A 84 -1.69 2.90 3.33
N CYS A 85 -1.48 2.03 4.30
CA CYS A 85 -2.50 1.23 4.93
C CYS A 85 -2.62 1.61 6.41
N TYR A 86 -3.86 1.60 6.89
CA TYR A 86 -4.26 1.99 8.22
C TYR A 86 -5.12 0.88 8.81
N VAL A 87 -4.72 0.36 9.96
CA VAL A 87 -5.51 -0.59 10.76
C VAL A 87 -5.97 0.12 12.02
N PRO A 88 -7.28 0.37 12.17
CA PRO A 88 -7.82 0.99 13.38
C PRO A 88 -7.51 0.14 14.62
N TRP A 89 -7.21 0.80 15.75
CA TRP A 89 -6.84 0.10 16.98
C TRP A 89 -7.90 -0.91 17.47
N LYS A 90 -9.19 -0.60 17.25
CA LYS A 90 -10.31 -1.50 17.60
C LYS A 90 -10.26 -2.84 16.87
N GLU A 91 -9.77 -2.86 15.63
CA GLU A 91 -9.61 -4.07 14.83
C GLU A 91 -8.38 -4.87 15.30
N PHE A 92 -7.34 -4.20 15.79
CA PHE A 92 -6.12 -4.85 16.30
C PHE A 92 -6.34 -5.68 17.58
N LEU A 93 -7.37 -5.36 18.36
CA LEU A 93 -7.70 -6.07 19.60
C LEU A 93 -8.48 -7.37 19.40
N VAL A 94 -9.00 -7.61 18.19
CA VAL A 94 -9.83 -8.78 17.90
C VAL A 94 -8.98 -9.79 17.14
N THR A 95 -8.93 -11.03 17.62
CA THR A 95 -8.38 -12.15 16.84
C THR A 95 -9.29 -12.41 15.64
N GLY A 96 -8.84 -12.15 14.41
CA GLY A 96 -9.64 -12.30 13.18
C GLY A 96 -9.22 -11.36 12.05
N THR A 97 -10.05 -11.26 11.00
CA THR A 97 -9.83 -10.37 9.84
C THR A 97 -9.93 -8.89 10.26
N GLN A 98 -8.79 -8.25 10.51
CA GLN A 98 -8.71 -6.84 10.91
C GLN A 98 -8.92 -5.93 9.70
N LYS A 99 -10.01 -5.16 9.62
CA LYS A 99 -10.28 -4.34 8.43
C LYS A 99 -9.19 -3.31 8.19
N VAL A 100 -8.49 -3.45 7.07
CA VAL A 100 -7.54 -2.45 6.56
C VAL A 100 -8.30 -1.40 5.77
N ARG A 101 -7.93 -0.13 5.92
CA ARG A 101 -8.23 0.93 4.96
C ARG A 101 -6.92 1.44 4.39
N GLY A 102 -6.97 2.03 3.20
CA GLY A 102 -5.77 2.62 2.65
C GLY A 102 -6.03 3.49 1.45
N GLU A 103 -4.97 4.19 1.09
CA GLU A 103 -4.87 5.04 -0.08
C GLU A 103 -3.62 4.63 -0.85
N GLY A 104 -3.56 5.00 -2.11
CA GLY A 104 -2.39 4.70 -2.91
C GLY A 104 -2.52 5.16 -4.34
N VAL A 105 -1.37 5.18 -4.99
CA VAL A 105 -1.22 5.53 -6.39
C VAL A 105 -0.21 4.58 -7.01
N SER A 106 -0.46 4.20 -8.25
CA SER A 106 0.54 3.58 -9.12
C SER A 106 0.69 4.43 -10.37
N SER A 107 1.88 4.47 -10.95
CA SER A 107 2.17 5.20 -12.18
C SER A 107 2.91 4.29 -13.14
N ILE A 108 2.65 4.45 -14.44
CA ILE A 108 3.35 3.73 -15.50
C ILE A 108 3.91 4.71 -16.53
N ASN A 109 5.12 4.43 -16.95
CA ASN A 109 5.67 4.90 -18.21
C ASN A 109 6.28 3.71 -18.96
N TYR A 110 5.75 3.38 -20.13
CA TYR A 110 6.21 2.31 -20.99
C TYR A 110 6.45 2.84 -22.38
N GLU A 111 7.57 2.48 -22.97
CA GLU A 111 7.96 2.78 -24.35
C GLU A 111 8.54 1.51 -24.96
N ASN A 112 8.07 1.15 -26.14
CA ASN A 112 8.61 0.05 -26.92
C ASN A 112 8.71 0.50 -28.38
N HIS A 113 9.85 0.21 -28.98
CA HIS A 113 10.14 0.53 -30.35
C HIS A 113 10.74 -0.69 -31.02
N TRP A 114 10.17 -1.08 -32.15
CA TRP A 114 10.73 -2.08 -33.04
C TRP A 114 10.74 -1.53 -34.46
N VAL A 115 11.86 -1.67 -35.17
CA VAL A 115 12.00 -1.20 -36.55
C VAL A 115 12.73 -2.27 -37.35
N GLY A 116 12.09 -2.78 -38.39
CA GLY A 116 12.70 -3.58 -39.44
C GLY A 116 12.59 -2.89 -40.80
N ASP A 117 12.90 -3.63 -41.87
CA ASP A 117 12.97 -3.07 -43.22
C ASP A 117 11.61 -2.59 -43.75
N GLU A 118 10.58 -3.43 -43.65
CA GLU A 118 9.23 -3.14 -44.20
C GLU A 118 8.20 -2.74 -43.14
N LYS A 119 8.54 -2.91 -41.86
CA LYS A 119 7.63 -2.69 -40.74
C LYS A 119 8.33 -1.91 -39.63
N GLU A 120 7.61 -0.99 -39.01
CA GLU A 120 8.00 -0.38 -37.74
C GLU A 120 6.78 -0.33 -36.82
N ASP A 121 7.03 -0.52 -35.53
CA ASP A 121 6.00 -0.60 -34.50
C ASP A 121 6.51 0.13 -33.26
N HIS A 122 5.73 1.09 -32.82
CA HIS A 122 6.04 1.91 -31.67
C HIS A 122 4.83 1.95 -30.75
N GLN A 123 5.10 1.80 -29.46
CA GLN A 123 4.07 1.81 -28.44
C GLN A 123 4.52 2.68 -27.27
N SER A 124 3.62 3.53 -26.80
CA SER A 124 3.79 4.25 -25.54
C SER A 124 2.57 4.05 -24.66
N ILE A 125 2.78 3.74 -23.38
CA ILE A 125 1.73 3.69 -22.36
C ILE A 125 2.12 4.61 -21.22
N LYS A 126 1.24 5.54 -20.87
CA LYS A 126 1.46 6.47 -19.77
C LYS A 126 0.19 6.69 -18.97
N GLY A 127 0.33 6.77 -17.66
CA GLY A 127 -0.78 7.17 -16.80
C GLY A 127 -0.60 6.73 -15.37
N ASN A 128 -1.73 6.67 -14.67
CA ASN A 128 -1.76 6.29 -13.26
C ASN A 128 -2.96 5.41 -12.91
N TRP A 129 -2.84 4.78 -11.76
CA TRP A 129 -3.90 4.09 -11.06
C TRP A 129 -4.07 4.73 -9.70
N ASN A 130 -5.31 4.98 -9.29
CA ASN A 130 -5.62 5.48 -7.96
C ASN A 130 -6.39 4.42 -7.20
N VAL A 131 -6.06 4.21 -5.93
CA VAL A 131 -6.81 3.29 -5.06
C VAL A 131 -8.20 3.86 -4.82
N GLU A 132 -9.24 3.10 -5.15
CA GLU A 132 -10.63 3.39 -4.79
C GLU A 132 -10.94 2.87 -3.38
N LYS A 133 -10.43 1.69 -3.04
CA LYS A 133 -10.51 1.09 -1.71
C LYS A 133 -9.47 -0.01 -1.52
N ILE A 134 -9.11 -0.25 -0.25
CA ILE A 134 -8.34 -1.42 0.19
C ILE A 134 -9.21 -2.19 1.18
N GLU A 135 -9.26 -3.51 1.00
CA GLU A 135 -9.93 -4.44 1.92
C GLU A 135 -8.94 -5.56 2.27
N GLY A 136 -9.06 -6.18 3.45
CA GLY A 136 -8.15 -7.26 3.84
C GLY A 136 -7.87 -7.27 5.33
N ALA A 137 -6.81 -7.97 5.71
CA ALA A 137 -6.39 -8.10 7.10
C ALA A 137 -4.88 -8.21 7.30
N VAL A 138 -4.47 -7.79 8.48
CA VAL A 138 -3.16 -8.11 9.04
C VAL A 138 -3.31 -9.33 9.93
N GLN A 139 -2.53 -10.36 9.65
CA GLN A 139 -2.41 -11.57 10.46
C GLN A 139 -1.11 -11.52 11.24
N GLN A 140 -1.15 -11.93 12.50
CA GLN A 140 0.02 -12.14 13.33
C GLN A 140 0.13 -13.62 13.63
N TYR A 141 1.31 -14.19 13.43
CA TYR A 141 1.61 -15.56 13.80
C TYR A 141 2.93 -15.62 14.56
N VAL A 142 3.04 -16.61 15.42
CA VAL A 142 4.28 -16.95 16.12
C VAL A 142 4.81 -18.18 15.40
N ASP A 143 6.03 -18.10 14.88
CA ASP A 143 6.65 -19.23 14.20
C ASP A 143 7.11 -20.31 15.20
N ASP A 144 7.61 -21.44 14.69
CA ASP A 144 8.09 -22.57 15.51
C ASP A 144 9.30 -22.22 16.40
N ARG A 145 9.90 -21.03 16.21
CA ARG A 145 11.03 -20.50 16.98
C ARG A 145 10.58 -19.46 18.02
N GLY A 146 9.29 -19.11 18.05
CA GLY A 146 8.74 -18.10 18.94
C GLY A 146 8.83 -16.68 18.41
N GLU A 147 9.23 -16.47 17.16
CA GLU A 147 9.32 -15.14 16.54
C GLU A 147 7.96 -14.68 16.04
N GLN A 148 7.57 -13.45 16.40
CA GLN A 148 6.35 -12.83 15.90
C GLN A 148 6.57 -12.32 14.48
N THR A 149 5.80 -12.86 13.55
CA THR A 149 5.75 -12.40 12.17
C THR A 149 4.36 -11.84 11.86
N MET A 150 4.34 -10.74 11.12
CA MET A 150 3.11 -10.05 10.72
C MET A 150 3.00 -10.06 9.20
N LEU A 151 1.81 -10.30 8.67
CA LEU A 151 1.60 -10.41 7.23
C LEU A 151 0.28 -9.74 6.86
N ALA A 152 0.33 -8.81 5.91
CA ALA A 152 -0.83 -8.11 5.39
C ALA A 152 -1.34 -8.80 4.13
N ASN A 153 -2.54 -9.37 4.19
CA ASN A 153 -3.25 -9.94 3.04
C ASN A 153 -4.35 -8.96 2.64
N ILE A 154 -4.16 -8.26 1.52
CA ILE A 154 -5.06 -7.19 1.08
C ILE A 154 -5.49 -7.33 -0.38
N SER A 155 -6.71 -6.89 -0.65
CA SER A 155 -7.29 -6.64 -1.96
C SER A 155 -7.26 -5.15 -2.23
N ILE A 156 -6.65 -4.74 -3.35
CA ILE A 156 -6.52 -3.35 -3.76
C ILE A 156 -7.41 -3.14 -4.98
N TYR A 157 -8.33 -2.19 -4.88
CA TYR A 157 -9.22 -1.82 -5.96
C TYR A 157 -8.69 -0.55 -6.62
N TRP A 158 -8.30 -0.67 -7.87
CA TRP A 158 -7.63 0.38 -8.63
C TRP A 158 -8.56 0.98 -9.69
N LYS A 159 -8.56 2.31 -9.79
CA LYS A 159 -9.12 3.04 -10.91
C LYS A 159 -8.01 3.40 -11.90
N LYS A 160 -8.06 2.83 -13.11
CA LYS A 160 -7.11 3.18 -14.18
C LYS A 160 -7.41 4.57 -14.73
N ASN A 161 -6.35 5.28 -15.10
CA ASN A 161 -6.39 6.41 -16.02
C ASN A 161 -5.11 6.37 -16.86
N VAL A 162 -5.11 5.50 -17.87
CA VAL A 162 -3.94 5.19 -18.68
C VAL A 162 -4.23 5.46 -20.14
N THR A 163 -3.31 6.13 -20.82
CA THR A 163 -3.36 6.37 -22.26
C THR A 163 -2.33 5.47 -22.95
N THR A 164 -2.76 4.83 -24.02
CA THR A 164 -1.91 4.05 -24.93
C THR A 164 -1.90 4.73 -26.29
N ARG A 165 -0.74 4.79 -26.93
CA ARG A 165 -0.59 5.15 -28.33
C ARG A 165 0.24 4.07 -29.02
N ILE A 166 -0.18 3.67 -30.21
CA ILE A 166 0.56 2.77 -31.10
C ILE A 166 0.69 3.42 -32.46
N TRP A 167 1.87 3.40 -33.06
CA TRP A 167 2.10 4.01 -34.36
C TRP A 167 3.24 3.32 -35.11
N GLY A 168 3.24 3.47 -36.42
CA GLY A 168 4.29 2.89 -37.26
C GLY A 168 3.83 2.67 -38.68
N LYS A 169 4.40 1.66 -39.32
CA LYS A 169 4.13 1.31 -40.72
C LYS A 169 4.16 -0.19 -40.92
N ASN A 170 3.36 -0.66 -41.86
CA ASN A 170 3.35 -2.02 -42.35
C ASN A 170 3.13 -2.00 -43.89
N PRO A 171 3.11 -3.17 -44.56
CA PRO A 171 2.89 -3.22 -46.01
C PRO A 171 1.55 -2.62 -46.49
N GLN A 172 0.58 -2.43 -45.59
CA GLN A 172 -0.72 -1.83 -45.88
C GLN A 172 -0.74 -0.30 -45.71
N GLY A 173 0.30 0.29 -45.10
CA GLY A 173 0.45 1.73 -44.92
C GLY A 173 0.90 2.12 -43.51
N THR A 174 0.84 3.42 -43.23
CA THR A 174 1.13 3.99 -41.90
C THR A 174 -0.09 3.93 -41.01
N PHE A 175 0.12 3.75 -39.70
CA PHE A 175 -0.93 3.81 -38.69
C PHE A 175 -0.49 4.66 -37.50
N ASP A 176 -1.47 5.28 -36.84
CA ASP A 176 -1.30 6.02 -35.58
C ASP A 176 -2.63 5.99 -34.83
N GLU A 177 -2.69 5.16 -33.80
CA GLU A 177 -3.90 4.91 -33.02
C GLU A 177 -3.63 5.23 -31.55
N SER A 178 -4.65 5.77 -30.88
CA SER A 178 -4.57 6.04 -29.45
C SER A 178 -5.86 5.66 -28.75
N GLY A 179 -5.74 5.32 -27.47
CA GLY A 179 -6.87 4.93 -26.64
C GLY A 179 -6.60 5.18 -25.17
N THR A 180 -7.67 5.23 -24.39
CA THR A 180 -7.63 5.43 -22.94
C THR A 180 -8.31 4.28 -22.23
N ASP A 181 -7.66 3.69 -21.21
CA ASP A 181 -8.28 2.71 -20.31
C ASP A 181 -8.58 3.37 -18.96
N THR A 182 -9.87 3.50 -18.66
CA THR A 182 -10.39 4.08 -17.42
C THR A 182 -11.14 3.06 -16.55
N ARG A 183 -10.97 1.77 -16.83
CA ARG A 183 -11.68 0.70 -16.09
C ARG A 183 -11.19 0.62 -14.65
N SER A 184 -12.00 0.00 -13.79
CA SER A 184 -11.55 -0.40 -12.45
C SER A 184 -11.17 -1.87 -12.47
N PHE A 185 -10.18 -2.26 -11.68
CA PHE A 185 -9.81 -3.66 -11.46
C PHE A 185 -9.40 -3.90 -10.02
N MET A 186 -9.35 -5.17 -9.62
CA MET A 186 -8.95 -5.59 -8.29
C MET A 186 -7.73 -6.52 -8.42
N GLU A 187 -6.78 -6.36 -7.52
CA GLU A 187 -5.68 -7.31 -7.33
C GLU A 187 -5.58 -7.74 -5.86
N HIS A 188 -5.02 -8.93 -5.64
CA HIS A 188 -4.73 -9.45 -4.31
C HIS A 188 -3.22 -9.45 -4.08
N LYS A 189 -2.79 -8.92 -2.94
CA LYS A 189 -1.37 -8.81 -2.57
C LYS A 189 -1.16 -9.24 -1.12
N SER A 190 0.02 -9.79 -0.88
CA SER A 190 0.47 -10.24 0.43
C SER A 190 1.80 -9.55 0.72
N TYR A 191 1.92 -8.89 1.87
CA TYR A 191 3.13 -8.17 2.26
C TYR A 191 3.62 -8.62 3.63
N PRO A 192 4.90 -9.02 3.76
CA PRO A 192 5.51 -9.21 5.07
C PRO A 192 5.60 -7.84 5.76
N LEU A 193 5.07 -7.75 6.97
CA LEU A 193 5.07 -6.52 7.76
C LEU A 193 6.25 -6.54 8.74
N GLU A 194 7.43 -6.35 8.20
CA GLU A 194 8.66 -6.11 8.95
C GLU A 194 9.18 -4.70 8.60
N ASN A 195 9.52 -3.92 9.62
CA ASN A 195 9.92 -2.53 9.39
C ASN A 195 11.25 -2.46 8.65
N GLY A 196 11.25 -1.87 7.46
CA GLY A 196 12.44 -1.81 6.62
C GLY A 196 12.66 -3.06 5.79
N TYR A 197 11.70 -4.00 5.75
CA TYR A 197 11.73 -5.12 4.81
C TYR A 197 11.94 -4.59 3.40
N SER A 198 12.90 -5.18 2.69
CA SER A 198 13.16 -4.86 1.31
C SER A 198 13.51 -6.12 0.55
N GLU A 199 12.92 -6.25 -0.63
CA GLU A 199 13.19 -7.33 -1.57
C GLU A 199 13.48 -6.71 -2.93
N ARG A 200 14.48 -7.25 -3.63
CA ARG A 200 14.81 -6.85 -5.00
C ARG A 200 15.09 -8.11 -5.80
N ILE A 201 14.30 -8.32 -6.84
CA ILE A 201 14.42 -9.44 -7.77
C ILE A 201 14.74 -8.87 -9.16
N GLY A 202 15.69 -9.49 -9.87
CA GLY A 202 16.08 -9.08 -11.21
C GLY A 202 17.45 -8.41 -11.28
N ASN A 203 17.71 -7.75 -12.39
CA ASN A 203 19.00 -7.15 -12.73
C ASN A 203 18.81 -5.71 -13.25
N GLU A 204 19.83 -5.15 -13.90
CA GLU A 204 19.75 -3.79 -14.45
C GLU A 204 18.75 -3.66 -15.61
N SER A 205 18.52 -4.75 -16.35
CA SER A 205 17.65 -4.79 -17.52
C SER A 205 16.19 -4.98 -17.16
N ALA A 206 15.87 -5.81 -16.17
CA ALA A 206 14.49 -5.97 -15.73
C ALA A 206 14.41 -6.47 -14.29
N GLY A 207 13.36 -6.06 -13.58
CA GLY A 207 13.12 -6.55 -12.24
C GLY A 207 12.00 -5.85 -11.50
N LEU A 208 11.92 -6.20 -10.21
CA LEU A 208 10.97 -5.71 -9.23
C LEU A 208 11.72 -5.39 -7.94
N SER A 209 11.29 -4.34 -7.25
CA SER A 209 11.65 -4.10 -5.86
C SER A 209 10.41 -3.80 -5.03
N LEU A 210 10.46 -4.22 -3.78
CA LEU A 210 9.42 -4.07 -2.77
C LEU A 210 10.08 -3.53 -1.51
N ARG A 211 9.44 -2.55 -0.87
CA ARG A 211 9.82 -2.04 0.45
C ARG A 211 8.60 -1.88 1.33
N VAL A 212 8.73 -2.24 2.61
CA VAL A 212 7.68 -2.08 3.61
C VAL A 212 8.20 -1.25 4.76
N PHE A 213 7.43 -0.22 5.12
CA PHE A 213 7.73 0.68 6.23
C PHE A 213 6.61 0.63 7.26
N ILE A 214 6.94 0.36 8.51
CA ILE A 214 6.00 0.54 9.62
C ILE A 214 6.14 1.99 10.08
N LEU A 215 5.20 2.82 9.63
CA LEU A 215 5.19 4.25 9.93
C LEU A 215 4.73 4.52 11.38
N LYS A 216 3.92 3.63 11.92
CA LYS A 216 3.36 3.74 13.27
C LYS A 216 2.88 2.38 13.77
N ALA A 217 3.30 1.99 14.97
CA ALA A 217 2.85 0.77 15.64
C ALA A 217 2.25 1.06 17.03
N PRO A 218 1.08 0.48 17.38
CA PRO A 218 0.57 0.57 18.74
C PRO A 218 1.42 -0.28 19.67
N GLY A 219 2.10 0.36 20.63
CA GLY A 219 2.76 -0.31 21.73
C GLY A 219 4.23 -0.68 21.52
N ASP A 220 5.07 0.22 21.00
CA ASP A 220 6.51 0.18 21.33
C ASP A 220 6.62 0.13 22.87
N GLN A 221 6.99 -1.03 23.38
CA GLN A 221 6.68 -1.56 24.73
C GLN A 221 7.42 -0.86 25.87
N ARG A 222 7.83 0.39 25.72
CA ARG A 222 8.41 1.17 26.81
C ARG A 222 7.29 1.80 27.62
N ASP A 223 6.64 0.99 28.45
CA ASP A 223 5.83 1.51 29.56
C ASP A 223 6.75 2.27 30.52
N ASN A 224 6.42 3.54 30.77
CA ASN A 224 7.02 4.29 31.84
C ASN A 224 6.16 4.04 33.10
N PRO A 225 6.73 3.60 34.24
CA PRO A 225 5.96 3.26 35.45
C PRO A 225 5.06 4.39 35.98
N ASN A 226 5.25 5.61 35.49
CA ASN A 226 4.47 6.80 35.83
C ASN A 226 3.21 7.01 34.95
N ASP A 227 2.92 6.12 33.99
CA ASP A 227 1.75 6.24 33.11
C ASP A 227 0.44 5.69 33.72
N CYS A 228 0.46 5.27 35.00
CA CYS A 228 -0.73 4.94 35.78
C CYS A 228 -1.35 6.19 36.43
N PHE A 229 -2.70 6.26 36.44
CA PHE A 229 -3.48 7.35 37.03
C PHE A 229 -3.41 7.40 38.56
#